data_AF-A0A1M5T641-F1
#
_entry.id   AF-A0A1M5T641-F1
#
_cell.length_a   1.000
_cell.length_b   1.000
_cell.length_c   1.000
_cell.angle_alpha   90.00
_cell.angle_beta   90.00
_cell.angle_gamma   90.00
#
_symmetry.space_group_name_H-M   'P 1'
#
loop_
_entity.id
_entity.type
_entity.pdbx_description
1 polymer ?
#
loop_
_entity_poly.entity_id
_entity_poly.type
_entity_poly.pdbx_seq_one_letter_code
_entity_poly.pdbx_strand_id
1 'polypeptide(L)'
;MRQNQSYAIINNYIKQHIEKGFSMYIYDFKFDDLSTIAYNHLLKHSDKYTVKPEFYIINFDDTSRSHRCNPINPDFMTDISDAYESAYTIMLNLNRSWIQKQGDFFVESPIILLAAIIWFLKIYDNGKFCTFPHAIELLSKKYVDAFTILTSYPDLENYLSPFIDAWQGGAQD
;
A
#
# COMPACT_ATOMS: atom_id res chain seq x y z
N MET A 1 -19.75 -10.31 22.84
CA MET A 1 -18.59 -10.78 23.62
C MET A 1 -18.22 -9.74 24.66
N ARG A 2 -18.00 -10.12 25.92
CA ARG A 2 -17.68 -9.16 27.01
C ARG A 2 -16.23 -8.65 26.85
N GLN A 3 -16.06 -7.33 26.72
CA GLN A 3 -14.79 -6.65 26.37
C GLN A 3 -13.57 -7.07 27.24
N ASN A 4 -13.74 -7.38 28.53
CA ASN A 4 -12.62 -7.76 29.40
C ASN A 4 -12.04 -9.17 29.15
N GLN A 5 -12.83 -10.12 28.65
CA GLN A 5 -12.32 -11.47 28.40
C GLN A 5 -11.43 -11.54 27.15
N SER A 6 -11.78 -10.76 26.11
CA SER A 6 -10.98 -10.70 24.89
C SER A 6 -9.63 -10.03 25.13
N TYR A 7 -9.60 -8.98 25.97
CA TYR A 7 -8.36 -8.28 26.36
C TYR A 7 -7.37 -9.22 27.08
N ALA A 8 -7.86 -10.00 28.05
CA ALA A 8 -7.01 -10.95 28.77
C ALA A 8 -6.41 -12.04 27.87
N ILE A 9 -7.17 -12.53 26.88
CA ILE A 9 -6.69 -13.56 25.94
C ILE A 9 -5.64 -12.97 24.99
N ILE A 10 -5.93 -11.80 24.38
CA ILE A 10 -5.03 -11.16 23.42
C ILE A 10 -3.70 -10.79 24.09
N ASN A 11 -3.73 -10.21 25.30
CA ASN A 11 -2.52 -9.85 26.02
C ASN A 11 -1.60 -11.05 26.28
N ASN A 12 -2.18 -12.18 26.67
CA ASN A 12 -1.41 -13.40 26.90
C ASN A 12 -0.87 -13.96 25.58
N TYR A 13 -1.62 -13.86 24.49
CA TYR A 13 -1.16 -14.26 23.16
C TYR A 13 0.06 -13.45 22.70
N ILE A 14 0.00 -12.12 22.84
CA ILE A 14 1.10 -11.19 22.55
C ILE A 14 2.35 -11.60 23.33
N LYS A 15 2.23 -11.76 24.65
CA LYS A 15 3.35 -12.10 25.53
C LYS A 15 4.00 -13.43 25.15
N GLN A 16 3.20 -14.46 24.92
CA GLN A 16 3.71 -15.79 24.56
C GLN A 16 4.40 -15.81 23.20
N HIS A 17 3.93 -15.03 22.22
CA HIS A 17 4.59 -14.95 20.92
C HIS A 17 5.96 -14.30 21.04
N ILE A 18 6.04 -13.22 21.81
CA ILE A 18 7.30 -12.53 22.07
C ILE A 18 8.29 -13.44 22.80
N GLU A 19 7.85 -14.16 23.83
CA GLU A 19 8.70 -15.09 24.60
C GLU A 19 9.20 -16.27 23.76
N LYS A 20 8.44 -16.67 22.73
CA LYS A 20 8.82 -17.70 21.76
C LYS A 20 9.73 -17.16 20.63
N GLY A 21 10.04 -15.87 20.62
CA GLY A 21 10.89 -15.26 19.60
C GLY A 21 10.19 -15.03 18.26
N PHE A 22 8.84 -14.96 18.24
CA PHE A 22 8.09 -14.66 17.02
C PHE A 22 7.92 -13.15 16.81
N SER A 23 7.93 -12.72 15.55
CA SER A 23 7.48 -11.39 15.13
C SER A 23 5.95 -11.36 15.02
N MET A 24 5.36 -10.17 15.10
CA MET A 24 3.91 -10.02 15.11
C MET A 24 3.46 -8.78 14.36
N TYR A 25 2.27 -8.86 13.78
CA TYR A 25 1.50 -7.73 13.28
C TYR A 25 0.29 -7.52 14.20
N ILE A 26 0.20 -6.34 14.85
CA ILE A 26 -0.83 -6.03 15.84
C ILE A 26 -1.71 -4.92 15.30
N TYR A 27 -3.00 -5.21 15.15
CA TYR A 27 -4.01 -4.17 14.90
C TYR A 27 -4.54 -3.64 16.24
N ASP A 28 -4.05 -2.48 16.65
CA ASP A 28 -4.40 -1.82 17.92
C ASP A 28 -5.53 -0.80 17.72
N PHE A 29 -6.77 -1.26 17.80
CA PHE A 29 -7.95 -0.41 17.60
C PHE A 29 -8.11 0.69 18.66
N LYS A 30 -7.52 0.53 19.85
CA LYS A 30 -7.55 1.51 20.94
C LYS A 30 -6.12 1.95 21.27
N PHE A 31 -5.45 2.50 20.28
CA PHE A 31 -4.05 2.88 20.42
C PHE A 31 -3.85 3.83 21.64
N ASP A 32 -2.90 3.58 22.53
CA ASP A 32 -1.77 2.63 22.46
C ASP A 32 -1.85 1.42 23.40
N ASP A 33 -3.06 0.94 23.71
CA ASP A 33 -3.29 -0.15 24.68
C ASP A 33 -2.43 -1.41 24.41
N LEU A 34 -2.60 -2.04 23.24
CA LEU A 34 -1.90 -3.29 22.92
C LEU A 34 -0.44 -3.03 22.55
N SER A 35 -0.19 -1.90 21.89
CA SER A 35 1.14 -1.47 21.47
C SER A 35 2.07 -1.29 22.67
N THR A 36 1.59 -0.68 23.75
CA THR A 36 2.34 -0.50 25.00
C THR A 36 2.67 -1.83 25.66
N ILE A 37 1.75 -2.79 25.64
CA ILE A 37 1.98 -4.13 26.19
C ILE A 37 3.04 -4.85 25.36
N ALA A 38 2.91 -4.86 24.04
CA ALA A 38 3.83 -5.52 23.14
C ALA A 38 5.24 -4.94 23.24
N TYR A 39 5.38 -3.61 23.18
CA TYR A 39 6.67 -2.94 23.25
C TYR A 39 7.39 -3.19 24.58
N ASN A 40 6.69 -2.99 25.71
CA ASN A 40 7.29 -3.22 27.04
C ASN A 40 7.67 -4.69 27.27
N HIS A 41 6.89 -5.63 26.74
CA HIS A 41 7.20 -7.05 26.86
C HIS A 41 8.37 -7.44 25.96
N LEU A 42 8.44 -6.87 24.75
CA LEU A 42 9.56 -7.05 23.82
C LEU A 42 10.88 -6.54 24.42
N LEU A 43 10.90 -5.35 25.05
CA LEU A 43 12.10 -4.82 25.69
C LEU A 43 12.69 -5.80 26.72
N LYS A 44 11.82 -6.46 27.49
CA LYS A 44 12.21 -7.42 28.55
C LYS A 44 12.64 -8.79 28.04
N HIS A 45 12.23 -9.17 26.83
CA HIS A 45 12.44 -10.50 26.25
C HIS A 45 13.19 -10.45 24.92
N SER A 46 13.89 -9.33 24.64
CA SER A 46 14.69 -9.18 23.42
C SER A 46 15.86 -10.17 23.36
N ASP A 47 16.23 -10.78 24.49
CA ASP A 47 17.20 -11.88 24.58
C ASP A 47 16.69 -13.19 23.96
N LYS A 48 15.38 -13.33 23.76
CA LYS A 48 14.76 -14.52 23.14
C LYS A 48 14.93 -14.58 21.62
N TYR A 49 15.45 -13.52 21.02
CA TYR A 49 15.57 -13.39 19.57
C TYR A 49 17.03 -13.50 19.13
N THR A 50 17.29 -14.38 18.15
CA THR A 50 18.60 -14.43 17.46
C THR A 50 18.89 -13.12 16.74
N VAL A 51 17.88 -12.56 16.08
CA VAL A 51 17.91 -11.22 15.47
C VAL A 51 16.83 -10.40 16.13
N LYS A 52 17.22 -9.36 16.86
CA LYS A 52 16.28 -8.52 17.61
C LYS A 52 15.31 -7.82 16.65
N PRO A 53 13.99 -7.93 16.85
CA PRO A 53 13.03 -7.28 15.98
C PRO A 53 12.98 -5.78 16.29
N GLU A 54 12.78 -5.00 15.25
CA GLU A 54 12.46 -3.57 15.37
C GLU A 54 10.96 -3.40 15.61
N PHE A 55 10.58 -2.31 16.28
CA PHE A 55 9.19 -2.02 16.63
C PHE A 55 8.67 -0.85 15.80
N TYR A 56 7.88 -1.17 14.78
CA TYR A 56 7.26 -0.19 13.89
C TYR A 56 5.79 0.02 14.23
N ILE A 57 5.35 1.28 14.14
CA ILE A 57 3.97 1.72 14.33
C ILE A 57 3.53 2.46 13.07
N ILE A 58 2.37 2.10 12.51
CA ILE A 58 1.68 2.91 11.51
C ILE A 58 0.43 3.49 12.18
N ASN A 59 0.41 4.81 12.36
CA ASN A 59 -0.67 5.52 13.03
C ASN A 59 -1.24 6.61 12.12
N PHE A 60 -2.50 6.43 11.71
CA PHE A 60 -3.21 7.36 10.83
C PHE A 60 -3.93 8.49 11.57
N ASP A 61 -4.15 8.35 12.89
CA ASP A 61 -4.79 9.36 13.73
C ASP A 61 -3.77 10.41 14.22
N ASP A 62 -2.62 9.95 14.71
CA ASP A 62 -1.49 10.78 15.13
C ASP A 62 -0.23 10.41 14.32
N THR A 63 -0.04 11.14 13.23
CA THR A 63 1.08 10.95 12.32
C THR A 63 2.44 11.21 12.97
N SER A 64 2.52 11.96 14.08
CA SER A 64 3.78 12.21 14.79
C SER A 64 4.32 10.97 15.51
N ARG A 65 3.42 10.03 15.82
CA ARG A 65 3.72 8.73 16.46
C ARG A 65 3.79 7.59 15.44
N SER A 66 3.71 7.90 14.15
CA SER A 66 3.80 6.93 13.06
C SER A 66 5.21 6.88 12.48
N HIS A 67 5.68 5.68 12.20
CA HIS A 67 6.74 5.47 11.23
C HIS A 67 6.20 5.79 9.84
N ARG A 68 7.08 6.30 8.97
CA ARG A 68 6.74 6.57 7.58
C ARG A 68 6.89 5.30 6.77
N CYS A 69 5.90 5.01 5.93
CA CYS A 69 6.00 3.95 4.93
C CYS A 69 5.60 4.51 3.57
N ASN A 70 6.17 3.93 2.52
CA ASN A 70 5.74 4.16 1.15
C ASN A 70 5.22 2.82 0.62
N PRO A 71 3.90 2.68 0.41
CA PRO A 71 3.31 1.41 -0.04
C PRO A 71 3.71 1.05 -1.47
N ILE A 72 4.22 2.01 -2.25
CA ILE A 72 4.71 1.82 -3.61
C ILE A 72 6.22 2.09 -3.69
N ASN A 73 6.97 1.71 -2.65
CA ASN A 73 8.42 1.91 -2.64
C ASN A 73 9.07 1.21 -3.85
N PRO A 74 9.85 1.94 -4.66
CA PRO A 74 10.44 1.40 -5.86
C PRO A 74 11.33 0.18 -5.60
N ASP A 75 11.98 0.07 -4.44
CA ASP A 75 12.89 -1.05 -4.14
C ASP A 75 12.17 -2.40 -4.03
N PHE A 76 10.85 -2.39 -3.85
CA PHE A 76 10.02 -3.59 -3.77
C PHE A 76 9.30 -3.91 -5.09
N MET A 77 9.62 -3.20 -6.18
CA MET A 77 9.06 -3.46 -7.51
C MET A 77 10.17 -3.85 -8.47
N THR A 78 10.04 -5.06 -9.01
CA THR A 78 10.97 -5.68 -9.96
C THR A 78 10.49 -5.54 -11.40
N ASP A 79 9.18 -5.71 -11.62
CA ASP A 79 8.55 -5.51 -12.92
C ASP A 79 7.17 -4.84 -12.78
N ILE A 80 6.54 -4.56 -13.92
CA ILE A 80 5.26 -3.85 -13.99
C ILE A 80 4.10 -4.61 -13.32
N SER A 81 4.22 -5.93 -13.13
CA SER A 81 3.22 -6.70 -12.40
C SER A 81 3.18 -6.33 -10.92
N ASP A 82 4.32 -5.97 -10.30
CA ASP A 82 4.37 -5.49 -8.91
C ASP A 82 3.64 -4.15 -8.76
N ALA A 83 3.75 -3.27 -9.77
CA ALA A 83 3.02 -2.02 -9.82
C ALA A 83 1.51 -2.25 -10.00
N TYR A 84 1.13 -3.25 -10.81
CA TYR A 84 -0.25 -3.68 -10.97
C TYR A 84 -0.84 -4.24 -9.66
N GLU A 85 -0.16 -5.15 -8.97
CA GLU A 85 -0.61 -5.72 -7.70
C GLU A 85 -0.79 -4.64 -6.61
N SER A 86 0.12 -3.67 -6.58
CA SER A 86 0.03 -2.51 -5.70
C SER A 86 -1.21 -1.68 -6.03
N ALA A 87 -1.41 -1.31 -7.30
CA ALA A 87 -2.57 -0.56 -7.76
C ALA A 87 -3.88 -1.30 -7.48
N TYR A 88 -3.93 -2.59 -7.79
CA TYR A 88 -5.06 -3.46 -7.57
C TYR A 88 -5.47 -3.51 -6.09
N THR A 89 -4.49 -3.75 -5.20
CA THR A 89 -4.71 -3.75 -3.75
C THR A 89 -5.24 -2.42 -3.26
N ILE A 90 -4.67 -1.29 -3.73
CA ILE A 90 -5.10 0.05 -3.34
C ILE A 90 -6.55 0.30 -3.79
N MET A 91 -6.85 0.11 -5.08
CA MET A 91 -8.15 0.43 -5.66
C MET A 91 -9.29 -0.41 -5.08
N LEU A 92 -9.07 -1.70 -4.86
CA LEU A 92 -10.08 -2.57 -4.24
C LEU A 92 -10.33 -2.25 -2.77
N ASN A 93 -9.31 -1.79 -2.03
CA ASN A 93 -9.50 -1.36 -0.65
C ASN A 93 -10.21 0.00 -0.54
N LEU A 94 -10.02 0.88 -1.55
CA LEU A 94 -10.77 2.14 -1.65
C LEU A 94 -12.25 1.92 -2.00
N ASN A 95 -12.55 0.95 -2.88
CA ASN A 95 -13.92 0.58 -3.21
C ASN A 95 -14.14 -0.94 -3.14
N ARG A 96 -14.51 -1.43 -1.95
CA ARG A 96 -14.74 -2.87 -1.72
C ARG A 96 -15.81 -3.49 -2.61
N SER A 97 -16.73 -2.70 -3.19
CA SER A 97 -17.74 -3.24 -4.11
C SER A 97 -17.13 -3.76 -5.42
N TRP A 98 -15.95 -3.25 -5.80
CA TRP A 98 -15.24 -3.66 -7.00
C TRP A 98 -14.68 -5.08 -6.91
N ILE A 99 -14.52 -5.62 -5.69
CA ILE A 99 -14.08 -7.01 -5.48
C ILE A 99 -15.01 -8.00 -6.19
N GLN A 100 -16.31 -7.69 -6.27
CA GLN A 100 -17.31 -8.55 -6.93
C GLN A 100 -17.45 -8.28 -8.44
N LYS A 101 -16.71 -7.29 -8.97
CA LYS A 101 -16.81 -6.78 -10.34
C LYS A 101 -15.47 -6.84 -11.08
N GLN A 102 -14.58 -7.73 -10.65
CA GLN A 102 -13.28 -7.93 -11.32
C GLN A 102 -13.51 -8.40 -12.76
N GLY A 103 -12.72 -7.86 -13.69
CA GLY A 103 -12.92 -8.05 -15.13
C GLY A 103 -13.90 -7.04 -15.77
N ASP A 104 -14.65 -6.25 -14.98
CA ASP A 104 -15.44 -5.14 -15.54
C ASP A 104 -14.50 -4.02 -15.98
N PHE A 105 -14.71 -3.50 -17.18
CA PHE A 105 -13.90 -2.42 -17.75
C PHE A 105 -13.77 -1.19 -16.81
N PHE A 106 -14.85 -0.82 -16.11
CA PHE A 106 -14.85 0.32 -15.18
C PHE A 106 -14.07 0.07 -13.88
N VAL A 107 -13.75 -1.19 -13.57
CA VAL A 107 -12.90 -1.58 -12.43
C VAL A 107 -11.45 -1.71 -12.90
N GLU A 108 -11.23 -2.41 -14.01
CA GLU A 108 -9.89 -2.67 -14.54
C GLU A 108 -9.20 -1.38 -15.03
N SER A 109 -9.95 -0.48 -15.67
CA SER A 109 -9.39 0.75 -16.22
C SER A 109 -8.65 1.62 -15.19
N PRO A 110 -9.27 2.04 -14.07
CA PRO A 110 -8.57 2.85 -13.08
C PRO A 110 -7.42 2.09 -12.37
N ILE A 111 -7.48 0.76 -12.28
CA ILE A 111 -6.36 -0.06 -11.78
C ILE A 111 -5.17 0.01 -12.75
N ILE A 112 -5.40 -0.22 -14.04
CA ILE A 112 -4.35 -0.18 -15.07
C ILE A 112 -3.74 1.22 -15.17
N LEU A 113 -4.55 2.28 -15.12
CA LEU A 113 -4.05 3.65 -15.13
C LEU A 113 -3.14 3.95 -13.92
N LEU A 114 -3.56 3.56 -12.72
CA LEU A 114 -2.74 3.72 -11.52
C LEU A 114 -1.46 2.88 -11.61
N ALA A 115 -1.53 1.65 -12.12
CA ALA A 115 -0.35 0.80 -12.33
C ALA A 115 0.66 1.44 -13.29
N ALA A 116 0.19 1.99 -14.42
CA ALA A 116 1.04 2.71 -15.38
C ALA A 116 1.71 3.94 -14.75
N ILE A 117 1.00 4.68 -13.90
CA ILE A 117 1.55 5.83 -13.17
C ILE A 117 2.59 5.39 -12.14
N ILE A 118 2.32 4.35 -11.36
CA ILE A 118 3.28 3.81 -10.39
C ILE A 118 4.55 3.36 -11.12
N TRP A 119 4.41 2.61 -12.22
CA TRP A 119 5.55 2.15 -13.01
C TRP A 119 6.33 3.30 -13.63
N PHE A 120 5.66 4.30 -14.19
CA PHE A 120 6.30 5.53 -14.67
C PHE A 120 7.14 6.18 -13.57
N LEU A 121 6.59 6.38 -12.37
CA LEU A 121 7.33 7.01 -11.28
C LEU A 121 8.50 6.15 -10.79
N LYS A 122 8.41 4.83 -10.89
CA LYS A 122 9.49 3.88 -10.58
C LYS A 122 10.67 4.03 -11.54
N ILE A 123 10.42 4.13 -12.84
CA ILE A 123 11.49 4.23 -13.85
C ILE A 123 12.01 5.66 -14.03
N TYR A 124 11.16 6.66 -13.76
CA TYR A 124 11.50 8.07 -13.86
C TYR A 124 12.42 8.52 -12.71
N ASP A 125 13.52 9.20 -13.05
CA ASP A 125 14.55 9.69 -12.11
C ASP A 125 14.96 8.63 -11.06
N ASN A 126 15.15 7.39 -11.53
CA ASN A 126 15.53 6.24 -10.70
C ASN A 126 14.62 6.02 -9.47
N GLY A 127 13.31 6.25 -9.63
CA GLY A 127 12.32 5.97 -8.59
C GLY A 127 12.24 7.04 -7.50
N LYS A 128 12.99 8.14 -7.61
CA LYS A 128 13.04 9.21 -6.59
C LYS A 128 11.66 9.77 -6.24
N PHE A 129 10.75 9.79 -7.22
CA PHE A 129 9.38 10.31 -7.06
C PHE A 129 8.33 9.21 -6.93
N CYS A 130 8.73 7.94 -6.89
CA CYS A 130 7.83 6.79 -6.75
C CYS A 130 7.24 6.72 -5.34
N THR A 131 6.25 7.57 -5.08
CA THR A 131 5.59 7.73 -3.78
C THR A 131 4.12 8.02 -4.00
N PHE A 132 3.29 7.63 -3.04
CA PHE A 132 1.84 7.76 -3.15
C PHE A 132 1.35 9.21 -3.41
N PRO A 133 1.91 10.27 -2.76
CA PRO A 133 1.52 11.64 -3.06
C PRO A 133 1.82 12.08 -4.50
N HIS A 134 2.95 11.67 -5.07
CA HIS A 134 3.28 11.99 -6.47
C HIS A 134 2.38 11.24 -7.45
N ALA A 135 2.00 10.00 -7.14
CA ALA A 135 1.03 9.24 -7.95
C ALA A 135 -0.34 9.95 -7.98
N ILE A 136 -0.82 10.41 -6.83
CA ILE A 136 -2.08 11.19 -6.74
C ILE A 136 -1.98 12.51 -7.50
N GLU A 137 -0.87 13.24 -7.35
CA GLU A 137 -0.64 14.49 -8.06
C GLU A 137 -0.68 14.30 -9.59
N LEU A 138 -0.05 13.23 -10.09
CA LEU A 138 -0.06 12.90 -11.52
C LEU A 138 -1.46 12.47 -12.01
N LEU A 139 -2.16 11.63 -11.23
CA LEU A 139 -3.55 11.25 -11.49
C LEU A 139 -4.51 12.45 -11.54
N SER A 140 -4.18 13.53 -10.83
CA SER A 140 -5.01 14.74 -10.73
C SER A 140 -4.74 15.74 -11.87
N LYS A 141 -3.78 15.46 -12.76
CA LYS A 141 -3.52 16.27 -13.96
C LYS A 141 -4.57 16.01 -15.03
N LYS A 142 -4.63 16.92 -16.01
CA LYS A 142 -5.47 16.71 -17.19
C LYS A 142 -4.99 15.46 -17.91
N TYR A 143 -5.94 14.64 -18.37
CA TYR A 143 -5.63 13.42 -19.12
C TYR A 143 -4.67 13.67 -20.29
N VAL A 144 -4.82 14.78 -21.03
CA VAL A 144 -3.91 15.16 -22.12
C VAL A 144 -2.46 15.25 -21.63
N ASP A 145 -2.22 15.91 -20.51
CA ASP A 145 -0.87 16.13 -19.97
C ASP A 145 -0.29 14.80 -19.46
N ALA A 146 -1.09 14.04 -18.69
CA ALA A 146 -0.67 12.76 -18.14
C ALA A 146 -0.38 11.73 -19.24
N PHE A 147 -1.29 11.54 -20.20
CA PHE A 147 -1.10 10.59 -21.28
C PHE A 147 0.06 10.98 -22.20
N THR A 148 0.27 12.27 -22.48
CA THR A 148 1.44 12.70 -23.28
C THR A 148 2.76 12.24 -22.65
N ILE A 149 2.83 12.27 -21.32
CA ILE A 149 4.00 11.76 -20.59
C ILE A 149 4.02 10.24 -20.65
N LEU A 150 2.94 9.57 -20.24
CA LEU A 150 2.91 8.11 -20.11
C LEU A 150 3.13 7.38 -21.44
N THR A 151 2.61 7.90 -22.56
CA THR A 151 2.80 7.30 -23.89
C THR A 151 4.18 7.55 -24.48
N SER A 152 4.97 8.46 -23.90
CA SER A 152 6.38 8.64 -24.29
C SER A 152 7.30 7.52 -23.79
N TYR A 153 6.80 6.59 -22.97
CA TYR A 153 7.53 5.45 -22.42
C TYR A 153 7.06 4.14 -23.06
N PRO A 154 7.91 3.46 -23.86
CA PRO A 154 7.53 2.24 -24.58
C PRO A 154 7.01 1.12 -23.67
N ASP A 155 7.57 0.97 -22.47
CA ASP A 155 7.17 -0.06 -21.50
C ASP A 155 5.68 0.05 -21.08
N LEU A 156 5.07 1.21 -21.26
CA LEU A 156 3.68 1.48 -20.90
C LEU A 156 2.70 1.34 -22.06
N GLU A 157 3.18 1.25 -23.30
CA GLU A 157 2.34 1.32 -24.50
C GLU A 157 1.23 0.26 -24.51
N ASN A 158 1.58 -0.99 -24.17
CA ASN A 158 0.63 -2.11 -24.11
C ASN A 158 -0.48 -1.90 -23.06
N TYR A 159 -0.19 -1.18 -21.97
CA TYR A 159 -1.15 -0.92 -20.90
C TYR A 159 -2.05 0.28 -21.22
N LEU A 160 -1.53 1.22 -22.01
CA LEU A 160 -2.22 2.46 -22.33
C LEU A 160 -3.03 2.36 -23.63
N SER A 161 -2.75 1.39 -24.51
CA SER A 161 -3.46 1.24 -25.80
C SER A 161 -4.98 1.33 -25.67
N PRO A 162 -5.66 0.63 -24.73
CA PRO A 162 -7.12 0.74 -24.60
C PRO A 162 -7.61 2.15 -24.25
N PHE A 163 -6.81 2.91 -23.51
CA PHE A 163 -7.14 4.30 -23.14
C PHE A 163 -6.89 5.27 -24.29
N ILE A 164 -5.80 5.06 -25.04
CA ILE A 164 -5.48 5.86 -26.21
C ILE A 164 -6.55 5.67 -27.28
N ASP A 165 -6.97 4.42 -27.52
CA ASP A 165 -8.02 4.10 -28.49
C ASP A 165 -9.36 4.75 -28.09
N ALA A 166 -9.73 4.68 -26.80
CA ALA A 166 -10.91 5.36 -26.28
C ALA A 166 -10.79 6.89 -26.39
N TRP A 167 -9.62 7.44 -26.11
CA TRP A 167 -9.33 8.88 -26.19
C TRP A 167 -9.40 9.41 -27.63
N GLN A 168 -8.80 8.70 -28.59
CA GLN A 168 -8.80 9.04 -30.02
C GLN A 168 -10.17 8.81 -30.67
N GLY A 169 -10.94 7.84 -30.17
CA GLY A 169 -12.30 7.53 -30.62
C GLY A 169 -13.36 8.58 -30.26
N GLY A 170 -12.98 9.69 -29.63
CA GLY A 170 -13.89 10.80 -29.32
C GLY A 170 -14.66 10.64 -28.00
N ALA A 171 -14.14 9.90 -27.02
CA ALA A 171 -14.69 9.85 -25.66
C ALA A 171 -14.41 11.15 -24.87
N GLN A 172 -14.66 12.30 -25.50
CA GLN A 172 -14.82 13.59 -24.86
C GLN A 172 -16.32 13.79 -24.62
N ASP A 173 -16.84 13.17 -23.57
CA ASP A 173 -18.05 13.62 -22.87
C ASP A 173 -17.87 13.34 -21.37
#